data_AF-A0A448XZL4-F1
#
_entry.id   AF-A0A448XZL4-F1
#
_cell.length_a   1.000
_cell.length_b   1.000
_cell.length_c   1.000
_cell.angle_alpha   90.00
_cell.angle_beta   90.00
_cell.angle_gamma   90.00
#
_symmetry.space_group_name_H-M   'P 1'
#
loop_
_entity.id
_entity.type
_entity.pdbx_description
1 polymer ?
#
loop_
_entity_poly.entity_id
_entity_poly.type
_entity_poly.pdbx_seq_one_letter_code
_entity_poly.pdbx_strand_id
1 'polypeptide(L)'
;MSASSSNPSAVVWPIFVMALGTFVLGLTEFSSMSMLPLIAETYAVTPSMAGNVISGYAIGVVIGAPSFMLLTNKTNRRTSLIIFAAMMCIANGLSAIASSLPELVFYRVLSGLPHGAYFGTALLIAASMAPTGKRASYMSMVFAGLTIATIVGVPMATLIGQNMSWRVCMALVAALAFITIALIYMFVPSSPVTTPTNLREEFGVLKNKLVWSISGIIFVGFGGVFCIYTYLADTILNVTNSPEVTISVAMMMFGIGTTIGNWFISKLADKSPLRTTGIALLCSVGVSVIYVFAASNIWWLYLTVFLLGASVGLAAVIQSMLLDVSPTGHAMIGALVQCAFNTANAIGPMLGGAILASGASFNETGYVSAMLFFGGFIMWALSYLQLRNRNPAPATS
;
A
#
# COMPACT_ATOMS: atom_id res chain seq x y z
N MET A 1 30.40 -19.78 -24.52
CA MET A 1 29.45 -18.68 -24.81
C MET A 1 29.76 -17.56 -23.85
N SER A 2 30.31 -16.46 -24.38
CA SER A 2 30.87 -15.35 -23.62
C SER A 2 29.82 -14.66 -22.76
N ALA A 3 30.15 -14.44 -21.48
CA ALA A 3 29.47 -13.46 -20.65
C ALA A 3 29.54 -12.10 -21.35
N SER A 4 28.44 -11.67 -21.96
CA SER A 4 28.34 -10.29 -22.42
C SER A 4 28.41 -9.41 -21.18
N SER A 5 29.39 -8.51 -21.17
CA SER A 5 29.45 -7.41 -20.23
C SER A 5 28.15 -6.62 -20.37
N SER A 6 27.18 -6.86 -19.49
CA SER A 6 25.96 -6.07 -19.43
C SER A 6 26.39 -4.63 -19.13
N ASN A 7 26.18 -3.75 -20.10
CA ASN A 7 26.45 -2.32 -19.95
C ASN A 7 25.66 -1.86 -18.70
N PRO A 8 26.30 -1.37 -17.63
CA PRO A 8 25.60 -1.04 -16.38
C PRO A 8 24.42 -0.09 -16.61
N SER A 9 24.58 0.83 -17.57
CA SER A 9 23.54 1.77 -18.02
C SER A 9 22.30 1.09 -18.61
N ALA A 10 22.43 -0.07 -19.25
CA ALA A 10 21.33 -0.81 -19.86
C ALA A 10 20.35 -1.41 -18.82
N VAL A 11 20.75 -1.47 -17.55
CA VAL A 11 19.94 -2.04 -16.46
C VAL A 11 19.51 -0.96 -15.46
N VAL A 12 20.36 0.04 -15.19
CA VAL A 12 20.05 1.12 -14.24
C VAL A 12 18.84 1.94 -14.70
N TRP A 13 18.77 2.34 -15.97
CA TRP A 13 17.68 3.17 -16.48
C TRP A 13 16.31 2.49 -16.40
N PRO A 14 16.10 1.24 -16.87
CA PRO A 14 14.83 0.56 -16.71
C PRO A 14 14.36 0.45 -15.25
N ILE A 15 15.28 0.13 -14.33
CA ILE A 15 14.96 0.02 -12.90
C ILE A 15 14.55 1.38 -12.34
N PHE A 16 15.29 2.44 -12.66
CA PHE A 16 14.95 3.80 -12.25
C PHE A 16 13.57 4.22 -12.76
N VAL A 17 13.26 3.94 -14.02
CA VAL A 17 11.96 4.29 -14.63
C VAL A 17 10.81 3.50 -14.01
N MET A 18 11.01 2.21 -13.73
CA MET A 18 10.01 1.40 -13.03
C MET A 18 9.83 1.87 -11.57
N ALA A 19 10.92 2.26 -10.91
CA ALA A 19 10.87 2.86 -9.58
C ALA A 19 10.09 4.19 -9.61
N LEU A 20 10.31 5.04 -10.61
CA LEU A 20 9.55 6.29 -10.79
C LEU A 20 8.04 6.00 -10.89
N GLY A 21 7.61 4.97 -11.61
CA GLY A 21 6.19 4.61 -11.64
C GLY A 21 5.65 4.15 -10.29
N THR A 22 6.42 3.37 -9.52
CA THR A 22 6.02 3.03 -8.14
C THR A 22 6.02 4.23 -7.20
N PHE A 23 6.88 5.23 -7.44
CA PHE A 23 6.83 6.51 -6.73
C PHE A 23 5.53 7.25 -7.04
N VAL A 24 5.12 7.32 -8.32
CA VAL A 24 3.85 7.93 -8.72
C VAL A 24 2.65 7.18 -8.12
N LEU A 25 2.70 5.84 -8.03
CA LEU A 25 1.68 5.05 -7.33
C LEU A 25 1.56 5.44 -5.86
N GLY A 26 2.68 5.44 -5.14
CA GLY A 26 2.72 5.85 -3.73
C GLY A 26 2.21 7.26 -3.51
N LEU A 27 2.61 8.19 -4.39
CA LEU A 27 2.16 9.57 -4.34
C LEU A 27 0.64 9.66 -4.56
N THR A 28 0.11 8.94 -5.54
CA THR A 28 -1.34 8.88 -5.85
C THR A 28 -2.15 8.34 -4.68
N GLU A 29 -1.69 7.26 -4.05
CA GLU A 29 -2.40 6.59 -2.96
C GLU A 29 -2.38 7.44 -1.68
N PHE A 30 -1.19 7.78 -1.20
CA PHE A 30 -1.03 8.29 0.17
C PHE A 30 -1.16 9.81 0.30
N SER A 31 -0.90 10.61 -0.76
CA SER A 31 -1.04 12.07 -0.65
C SER A 31 -2.48 12.50 -0.36
N SER A 32 -3.45 11.76 -0.89
CA SER A 32 -4.88 12.05 -0.73
C SER A 32 -5.32 12.05 0.74
N MET A 33 -4.71 11.21 1.58
CA MET A 33 -5.01 11.13 3.01
C MET A 33 -4.56 12.39 3.76
N SER A 34 -3.38 12.91 3.43
CA SER A 34 -2.88 14.16 4.03
C SER A 34 -3.67 15.41 3.59
N MET A 35 -4.36 15.32 2.45
CA MET A 35 -5.13 16.40 1.84
C MET A 35 -6.62 16.30 2.14
N LEU A 36 -7.05 15.31 2.93
CA LEU A 36 -8.46 15.07 3.21
C LEU A 36 -9.20 16.30 3.76
N PRO A 37 -8.62 17.10 4.69
CA PRO A 37 -9.26 18.34 5.14
C PRO A 37 -9.49 19.35 4.01
N LEU A 38 -8.51 19.51 3.11
CA LEU A 38 -8.60 20.43 1.96
C LEU A 38 -9.67 19.98 0.96
N ILE A 39 -9.81 18.67 0.74
CA ILE A 39 -10.85 18.09 -0.11
C ILE A 39 -12.23 18.29 0.52
N ALA A 40 -12.34 18.06 1.84
CA ALA A 40 -13.58 18.24 2.58
C ALA A 40 -14.06 19.70 2.50
N GLU A 41 -13.14 20.65 2.69
CA GLU A 41 -13.39 22.08 2.55
C GLU A 41 -13.84 22.45 1.13
N THR A 42 -13.11 21.98 0.11
CA THR A 42 -13.40 22.30 -1.31
C THR A 42 -14.83 21.93 -1.73
N TYR A 43 -15.33 20.78 -1.25
CA TYR A 43 -16.66 20.30 -1.58
C TYR A 43 -17.72 20.59 -0.51
N ALA A 44 -17.35 21.29 0.58
CA ALA A 44 -18.20 21.56 1.74
C ALA A 44 -18.88 20.29 2.29
N VAL A 45 -18.09 19.22 2.48
CA VAL A 45 -18.55 17.91 2.97
C VAL A 45 -17.90 17.56 4.29
N THR A 46 -18.46 16.58 4.99
CA THR A 46 -17.86 16.08 6.24
C THR A 46 -16.57 15.29 5.96
N PRO A 47 -15.63 15.20 6.93
CA PRO A 47 -14.45 14.35 6.80
C PRO A 47 -14.79 12.88 6.53
N SER A 48 -15.89 12.38 7.11
CA SER A 48 -16.39 11.03 6.82
C SER A 48 -16.73 10.86 5.33
N MET A 49 -17.37 11.85 4.70
CA MET A 49 -17.68 11.80 3.28
C MET A 49 -16.43 11.92 2.42
N ALA A 50 -15.49 12.82 2.78
CA ALA A 50 -14.21 12.97 2.09
C ALA A 50 -13.39 11.66 2.13
N GLY A 51 -13.47 10.91 3.24
CA GLY A 51 -12.84 9.59 3.39
C GLY A 51 -13.18 8.58 2.28
N ASN A 52 -14.33 8.74 1.60
CA ASN A 52 -14.70 7.91 0.45
C ASN A 52 -13.73 8.06 -0.74
N VAL A 53 -12.96 9.15 -0.84
CA VAL A 53 -11.89 9.34 -1.84
C VAL A 53 -10.79 8.28 -1.66
N ILE A 54 -10.50 7.92 -0.41
CA ILE A 54 -9.51 6.90 -0.05
C ILE A 54 -10.08 5.51 -0.33
N SER A 55 -11.28 5.23 0.18
CA SER A 55 -11.96 3.95 -0.04
C SER A 55 -12.21 3.67 -1.52
N GLY A 56 -12.55 4.69 -2.31
CA GLY A 56 -12.73 4.56 -3.76
C GLY A 56 -11.46 4.10 -4.47
N TYR A 57 -10.32 4.71 -4.16
CA TYR A 57 -9.02 4.26 -4.68
C TYR A 57 -8.75 2.80 -4.35
N ALA A 58 -8.91 2.45 -3.08
CA ALA A 58 -8.71 1.11 -2.56
C ALA A 58 -9.59 0.06 -3.26
N ILE A 59 -10.88 0.35 -3.45
CA ILE A 59 -11.81 -0.50 -4.22
C ILE A 59 -11.29 -0.69 -5.65
N GLY A 60 -10.80 0.38 -6.28
CA GLY A 60 -10.14 0.31 -7.58
C GLY A 60 -8.99 -0.69 -7.60
N VAL A 61 -8.10 -0.67 -6.60
CA VAL A 61 -6.98 -1.62 -6.54
C VAL A 61 -7.45 -3.06 -6.37
N VAL A 62 -8.43 -3.30 -5.48
CA VAL A 62 -8.98 -4.65 -5.20
C VAL A 62 -9.59 -5.27 -6.46
N ILE A 63 -10.31 -4.48 -7.25
CA ILE A 63 -10.90 -4.94 -8.53
C ILE A 63 -9.81 -5.07 -9.59
N GLY A 64 -8.93 -4.08 -9.69
CA GLY A 64 -7.96 -3.94 -10.76
C GLY A 64 -6.85 -4.99 -10.75
N ALA A 65 -6.31 -5.34 -9.58
CA ALA A 65 -5.21 -6.28 -9.46
C ALA A 65 -5.51 -7.67 -10.09
N PRO A 66 -6.59 -8.39 -9.75
CA PRO A 66 -6.92 -9.66 -10.40
C PRO A 66 -7.40 -9.48 -11.85
N SER A 67 -8.16 -8.42 -12.12
CA SER A 67 -8.72 -8.18 -13.46
C SER A 67 -7.62 -7.96 -14.50
N PHE A 68 -6.65 -7.10 -14.19
CA PHE A 68 -5.55 -6.83 -15.11
C PHE A 68 -4.50 -7.93 -15.15
N MET A 69 -4.33 -8.72 -14.08
CA MET A 69 -3.57 -9.96 -14.15
C MET A 69 -4.12 -10.88 -15.25
N LEU A 70 -5.45 -11.05 -15.32
CA LEU A 70 -6.10 -11.85 -16.34
C LEU A 70 -5.96 -11.23 -17.74
N LEU A 71 -6.30 -9.95 -17.88
CA LEU A 71 -6.32 -9.25 -19.17
C LEU A 71 -4.94 -9.10 -19.79
N THR A 72 -3.88 -9.04 -18.98
CA THR A 72 -2.50 -8.81 -19.47
C THR A 72 -1.63 -10.07 -19.47
N ASN A 73 -2.17 -11.25 -19.14
CA ASN A 73 -1.41 -12.50 -19.05
C ASN A 73 -0.65 -12.89 -20.34
N LYS A 74 -1.10 -12.41 -21.50
CA LYS A 74 -0.44 -12.65 -22.80
C LYS A 74 0.18 -11.39 -23.42
N THR A 75 0.03 -10.24 -22.78
CA THR A 75 0.46 -8.96 -23.30
C THR A 75 1.93 -8.73 -22.98
N ASN A 76 2.67 -8.09 -23.89
CA ASN A 76 4.06 -7.69 -23.62
C ASN A 76 4.10 -6.80 -22.36
N ARG A 77 4.96 -7.15 -21.40
CA ARG A 77 4.99 -6.49 -20.09
C ARG A 77 5.29 -4.99 -20.19
N ARG A 78 6.12 -4.57 -21.16
CA ARG A 78 6.38 -3.14 -21.43
C ARG A 78 5.12 -2.42 -21.88
N THR A 79 4.34 -3.04 -22.77
CA THR A 79 3.07 -2.49 -23.23
C THR A 79 2.07 -2.39 -22.07
N SER A 80 2.00 -3.41 -21.22
CA SER A 80 1.16 -3.38 -20.01
C SER A 80 1.55 -2.22 -19.09
N LEU A 81 2.85 -2.00 -18.83
CA LEU A 81 3.32 -0.85 -18.03
C LEU A 81 2.90 0.50 -18.63
N ILE A 82 3.00 0.66 -19.95
CA ILE A 82 2.56 1.89 -20.65
C ILE A 82 1.05 2.11 -20.47
N ILE A 83 0.24 1.07 -20.67
CA ILE A 83 -1.22 1.14 -20.51
C ILE A 83 -1.58 1.54 -19.07
N PHE A 84 -0.97 0.88 -18.09
CA PHE A 84 -1.24 1.17 -16.68
C PHE A 84 -0.81 2.58 -16.28
N ALA A 85 0.36 3.04 -16.74
CA ALA A 85 0.80 4.42 -16.50
C ALA A 85 -0.10 5.44 -17.22
N ALA A 86 -0.62 5.12 -18.40
CA ALA A 86 -1.60 5.96 -19.10
C ALA A 86 -2.93 6.06 -18.34
N MET A 87 -3.43 4.94 -17.80
CA MET A 87 -4.60 4.95 -16.93
C MET A 87 -4.36 5.83 -15.69
N MET A 88 -3.21 5.71 -15.04
CA MET A 88 -2.84 6.55 -13.89
C MET A 88 -2.79 8.03 -14.28
N CYS A 89 -2.20 8.37 -15.43
CA CYS A 89 -2.11 9.73 -15.95
C CYS A 89 -3.50 10.33 -16.16
N ILE A 90 -4.36 9.62 -16.89
CA ILE A 90 -5.72 10.09 -17.22
C ILE A 90 -6.56 10.22 -15.95
N ALA A 91 -6.59 9.20 -15.10
CA ALA A 91 -7.44 9.21 -13.91
C ALA A 91 -7.02 10.27 -12.87
N ASN A 92 -5.71 10.51 -12.69
CA ASN A 92 -5.24 11.61 -11.84
C ASN A 92 -5.51 12.99 -12.47
N GLY A 93 -5.38 13.11 -13.79
CA GLY A 93 -5.74 14.35 -14.51
C GLY A 93 -7.22 14.67 -14.37
N LEU A 94 -8.09 13.66 -14.50
CA LEU A 94 -9.53 13.77 -14.24
C LEU A 94 -9.80 14.13 -12.78
N SER A 95 -9.10 13.52 -11.81
CA SER A 95 -9.21 13.86 -10.39
C SER A 95 -8.89 15.33 -10.11
N ALA A 96 -7.91 15.91 -10.81
CA ALA A 96 -7.54 17.32 -10.66
C ALA A 96 -8.67 18.28 -11.08
N ILE A 97 -9.51 17.88 -12.04
CA ILE A 97 -10.61 18.71 -12.58
C ILE A 97 -12.00 18.30 -12.07
N ALA A 98 -12.09 17.32 -11.17
CA ALA A 98 -13.36 16.82 -10.64
C ALA A 98 -14.22 17.94 -10.05
N SER A 99 -15.45 18.11 -10.51
CA SER A 99 -16.36 19.19 -10.11
C SER A 99 -17.17 18.87 -8.84
N SER A 100 -17.27 17.59 -8.47
CA SER A 100 -18.00 17.13 -7.29
C SER A 100 -17.29 15.98 -6.56
N LEU A 101 -17.63 15.74 -5.30
CA LEU A 101 -17.07 14.63 -4.53
C LEU A 101 -17.36 13.24 -5.16
N PRO A 102 -18.59 12.91 -5.61
CA PRO A 102 -18.85 11.61 -6.23
C PRO A 102 -18.04 11.39 -7.51
N GLU A 103 -17.85 12.44 -8.31
CA GLU A 103 -17.01 12.42 -9.50
C GLU A 103 -15.53 12.16 -9.14
N LEU A 104 -15.01 12.85 -8.12
CA LEU A 104 -13.66 12.60 -7.60
C LEU A 104 -13.54 11.14 -7.14
N VAL A 105 -14.48 10.62 -6.34
CA VAL A 105 -14.47 9.23 -5.88
C VAL A 105 -14.45 8.25 -7.06
N PHE A 106 -15.24 8.50 -8.10
CA PHE A 106 -15.22 7.68 -9.31
C PHE A 106 -13.85 7.70 -10.00
N TYR A 107 -13.25 8.87 -10.17
CA TYR A 107 -11.90 8.98 -10.74
C TYR A 107 -10.82 8.35 -9.87
N ARG A 108 -11.00 8.35 -8.54
CA ARG A 108 -10.13 7.63 -7.61
C ARG A 108 -10.21 6.13 -7.83
N VAL A 109 -11.42 5.56 -8.01
CA VAL A 109 -11.58 4.15 -8.42
C VAL A 109 -10.78 3.88 -9.69
N LEU A 110 -10.93 4.71 -10.72
CA LEU A 110 -10.18 4.55 -11.98
C LEU A 110 -8.66 4.60 -11.79
N SER A 111 -8.17 5.48 -10.91
CA SER A 111 -6.74 5.62 -10.63
C SER A 111 -6.16 4.45 -9.81
N GLY A 112 -7.00 3.75 -9.03
CA GLY A 112 -6.62 2.57 -8.27
C GLY A 112 -6.54 1.30 -9.12
N LEU A 113 -7.39 1.19 -10.16
CA LEU A 113 -7.42 0.01 -11.06
C LEU A 113 -6.04 -0.45 -11.55
N PRO A 114 -5.15 0.41 -12.08
CA PRO A 114 -3.85 -0.04 -12.60
C PRO A 114 -2.81 -0.37 -11.51
N HIS A 115 -3.05 -0.04 -10.24
CA HIS A 115 -2.02 -0.06 -9.19
C HIS A 115 -1.33 -1.42 -9.08
N GLY A 116 -2.05 -2.44 -8.60
CA GLY A 116 -1.46 -3.76 -8.33
C GLY A 116 -0.85 -4.39 -9.58
N ALA A 117 -1.44 -4.12 -10.76
CA ALA A 117 -0.98 -4.66 -12.03
C ALA A 117 0.30 -3.99 -12.54
N TYR A 118 0.43 -2.66 -12.42
CA TYR A 118 1.68 -1.95 -12.69
C TYR A 118 2.78 -2.46 -11.78
N PHE A 119 2.49 -2.53 -10.48
CA PHE A 119 3.45 -2.92 -9.46
C PHE A 119 3.99 -4.34 -9.70
N GLY A 120 3.11 -5.32 -9.89
CA GLY A 120 3.51 -6.70 -10.20
C GLY A 120 4.29 -6.82 -11.52
N THR A 121 3.86 -6.11 -12.57
CA THR A 121 4.52 -6.15 -13.88
C THR A 121 5.94 -5.56 -13.82
N ALA A 122 6.12 -4.45 -13.10
CA ALA A 122 7.41 -3.80 -12.92
C ALA A 122 8.40 -4.71 -12.16
N LEU A 123 7.93 -5.38 -11.09
CA LEU A 123 8.75 -6.33 -10.35
C LEU A 123 9.16 -7.55 -11.20
N LEU A 124 8.26 -8.06 -12.04
CA LEU A 124 8.57 -9.17 -12.94
C LEU A 124 9.63 -8.81 -13.98
N ILE A 125 9.55 -7.61 -14.57
CA ILE A 125 10.58 -7.12 -15.49
C ILE A 125 11.91 -6.98 -14.74
N ALA A 126 11.92 -6.33 -13.58
CA ALA A 126 13.14 -6.16 -12.78
C ALA A 126 13.78 -7.50 -12.39
N ALA A 127 12.98 -8.47 -11.97
CA ALA A 127 13.45 -9.82 -11.64
C ALA A 127 14.01 -10.56 -12.86
N SER A 128 13.46 -10.35 -14.05
CA SER A 128 13.95 -10.97 -15.29
C SER A 128 15.29 -10.38 -15.77
N MET A 129 15.58 -9.13 -15.39
CA MET A 129 16.83 -8.45 -15.69
C MET A 129 17.94 -8.74 -14.67
N ALA A 130 17.60 -9.35 -13.54
CA ALA A 130 18.53 -9.56 -12.45
C ALA A 130 19.48 -10.74 -12.73
N PRO A 131 20.79 -10.59 -12.42
CA PRO A 131 21.71 -11.71 -12.38
C PRO A 131 21.25 -12.80 -11.42
N THR A 132 21.72 -14.03 -11.63
CA THR A 132 21.45 -15.17 -10.74
C THR A 132 21.76 -14.81 -9.29
N GLY A 133 20.80 -15.05 -8.39
CA GLY A 133 20.92 -14.73 -6.96
C GLY A 133 20.66 -13.26 -6.58
N LYS A 134 20.42 -12.35 -7.54
CA LYS A 134 20.19 -10.91 -7.28
C LYS A 134 18.76 -10.42 -7.55
N ARG A 135 17.81 -11.32 -7.82
CA ARG A 135 16.40 -10.97 -8.10
C ARG A 135 15.78 -10.07 -7.05
N ALA A 136 15.92 -10.42 -5.77
CA ALA A 136 15.37 -9.65 -4.66
C ALA A 136 15.94 -8.21 -4.62
N SER A 137 17.23 -8.04 -4.91
CA SER A 137 17.88 -6.72 -4.92
C SER A 137 17.36 -5.81 -6.05
N TYR A 138 17.05 -6.38 -7.21
CA TYR A 138 16.52 -5.60 -8.34
C TYR A 138 15.06 -5.24 -8.12
N MET A 139 14.28 -6.17 -7.57
CA MET A 139 12.92 -5.92 -7.13
C MET A 139 12.89 -4.84 -6.03
N SER A 140 13.80 -4.88 -5.06
CA SER A 140 13.85 -3.88 -3.98
C SER A 140 14.18 -2.48 -4.50
N MET A 141 14.99 -2.35 -5.55
CA MET A 141 15.26 -1.05 -6.20
C MET A 141 14.00 -0.45 -6.83
N VAL A 142 13.12 -1.28 -7.40
CA VAL A 142 11.81 -0.82 -7.89
C VAL A 142 10.92 -0.41 -6.71
N PHE A 143 10.82 -1.24 -5.67
CA PHE A 143 10.10 -0.90 -4.43
C PHE A 143 10.57 0.41 -3.76
N ALA A 144 11.84 0.79 -3.94
CA ALA A 144 12.38 2.01 -3.37
C ALA A 144 11.61 3.27 -3.82
N GLY A 145 11.00 3.26 -5.01
CA GLY A 145 10.16 4.37 -5.45
C GLY A 145 8.97 4.62 -4.52
N LEU A 146 8.28 3.56 -4.09
CA LEU A 146 7.20 3.64 -3.11
C LEU A 146 7.69 4.16 -1.74
N THR A 147 8.89 3.74 -1.34
CA THR A 147 9.52 4.20 -0.08
C THR A 147 9.86 5.69 -0.12
N ILE A 148 10.43 6.15 -1.23
CA ILE A 148 10.74 7.57 -1.44
C ILE A 148 9.44 8.38 -1.52
N ALA A 149 8.38 7.82 -2.11
CA ALA A 149 7.08 8.47 -2.14
C ALA A 149 6.53 8.71 -0.73
N THR A 150 6.59 7.74 0.17
CA THR A 150 6.04 7.91 1.53
C THR A 150 6.91 8.83 2.41
N ILE A 151 8.24 8.79 2.28
CA ILE A 151 9.15 9.61 3.10
C ILE A 151 9.24 11.05 2.59
N VAL A 152 9.27 11.26 1.27
CA VAL A 152 9.55 12.57 0.66
C VAL A 152 8.39 13.05 -0.18
N GLY A 153 7.87 12.19 -1.06
CA GLY A 153 6.82 12.57 -2.02
C GLY A 153 5.55 13.07 -1.35
N VAL A 154 5.01 12.32 -0.38
CA VAL A 154 3.78 12.65 0.34
C VAL A 154 3.95 13.95 1.13
N PRO A 155 4.96 14.13 1.99
CA PRO A 155 5.19 15.41 2.66
C PRO A 155 5.29 16.61 1.71
N MET A 156 5.98 16.45 0.57
CA MET A 156 6.07 17.51 -0.45
C MET A 156 4.71 17.79 -1.08
N ALA A 157 3.94 16.76 -1.43
CA ALA A 157 2.58 16.92 -1.94
C ALA A 157 1.69 17.60 -0.90
N THR A 158 1.76 17.22 0.38
CA THR A 158 1.03 17.89 1.47
C THR A 158 1.33 19.40 1.50
N LEU A 159 2.61 19.80 1.42
CA LEU A 159 2.99 21.22 1.38
C LEU A 159 2.45 21.95 0.14
N ILE A 160 2.51 21.32 -1.04
CA ILE A 160 1.94 21.89 -2.27
C ILE A 160 0.41 22.01 -2.13
N GLY A 161 -0.24 21.03 -1.51
CA GLY A 161 -1.68 21.04 -1.26
C GLY A 161 -2.10 22.21 -0.38
N GLN A 162 -1.38 22.42 0.72
CA GLN A 162 -1.62 23.50 1.69
C GLN A 162 -1.35 24.89 1.11
N ASN A 163 -0.24 25.06 0.36
CA ASN A 163 0.16 26.38 -0.14
C ASN A 163 -0.47 26.75 -1.49
N MET A 164 -1.00 25.77 -2.23
CA MET A 164 -1.61 25.99 -3.54
C MET A 164 -3.00 25.36 -3.60
N SER A 165 -3.08 24.06 -3.90
CA SER A 165 -4.33 23.32 -3.97
C SER A 165 -4.04 21.82 -4.11
N TRP A 166 -4.90 20.98 -3.53
CA TRP A 166 -4.87 19.53 -3.75
C TRP A 166 -5.07 19.17 -5.25
N ARG A 167 -5.76 20.01 -6.03
CA ARG A 167 -5.92 19.82 -7.48
C ARG A 167 -4.60 19.93 -8.24
N VAL A 168 -3.74 20.88 -7.85
CA VAL A 168 -2.39 21.04 -8.42
C VAL A 168 -1.57 19.78 -8.13
N CYS A 169 -1.71 19.20 -6.95
CA CYS A 169 -1.03 17.95 -6.61
C CYS A 169 -1.47 16.79 -7.52
N MET A 170 -2.78 16.63 -7.75
CA MET A 170 -3.30 15.61 -8.67
C MET A 170 -2.83 15.83 -10.12
N ALA A 171 -2.75 17.09 -10.57
CA ALA A 171 -2.21 17.44 -11.88
C ALA A 171 -0.71 17.12 -12.01
N LEU A 172 0.08 17.39 -10.96
CA LEU A 172 1.51 17.03 -10.91
C LEU A 172 1.71 15.51 -10.94
N VAL A 173 0.89 14.75 -10.22
CA VAL A 173 0.89 13.28 -10.28
C VAL A 173 0.60 12.80 -11.71
N ALA A 174 -0.37 13.40 -12.39
CA ALA A 174 -0.67 13.09 -13.80
C ALA A 174 0.52 13.42 -14.73
N ALA A 175 1.17 14.58 -14.54
CA ALA A 175 2.35 14.96 -15.31
C ALA A 175 3.53 13.98 -15.09
N LEU A 176 3.77 13.55 -13.84
CA LEU A 176 4.78 12.54 -13.54
C LEU A 176 4.44 11.17 -14.15
N ALA A 177 3.16 10.79 -14.17
CA ALA A 177 2.70 9.59 -14.87
C ALA A 177 2.95 9.70 -16.39
N PHE A 178 2.69 10.86 -16.99
CA PHE A 178 2.99 11.11 -18.40
C PHE A 178 4.49 10.99 -18.72
N ILE A 179 5.35 11.61 -17.89
CA ILE A 179 6.81 11.46 -17.99
C ILE A 179 7.20 9.98 -17.86
N THR A 180 6.59 9.27 -16.92
CA THR A 180 6.81 7.83 -16.72
C THR A 180 6.47 7.02 -17.96
N ILE A 181 5.36 7.32 -18.66
CA ILE A 181 5.00 6.67 -19.94
C ILE A 181 6.11 6.86 -20.98
N ALA A 182 6.55 8.10 -21.16
CA ALA A 182 7.59 8.44 -22.14
C ALA A 182 8.91 7.72 -21.82
N LEU A 183 9.30 7.69 -20.55
CA LEU A 183 10.51 7.02 -20.09
C LEU A 183 10.41 5.49 -20.19
N ILE A 184 9.25 4.88 -19.94
CA ILE A 184 9.04 3.44 -20.15
C ILE A 184 9.21 3.12 -21.63
N TYR A 185 8.66 3.96 -22.51
CA TYR A 185 8.83 3.79 -23.94
C TYR A 185 10.31 3.93 -24.35
N MET A 186 11.06 4.88 -23.81
CA MET A 186 12.46 5.08 -24.22
C MET A 186 13.43 4.05 -23.63
N PHE A 187 13.28 3.69 -22.36
CA PHE A 187 14.32 2.97 -21.62
C PHE A 187 13.97 1.54 -21.24
N VAL A 188 12.70 1.21 -21.00
CA VAL A 188 12.33 -0.14 -20.57
C VAL A 188 12.33 -1.07 -21.79
N PRO A 189 13.09 -2.18 -21.76
CA PRO A 189 13.17 -3.09 -22.90
C PRO A 189 11.85 -3.82 -23.15
N SER A 190 11.63 -4.24 -24.39
CA SER A 190 10.51 -5.13 -24.74
C SER A 190 10.64 -6.44 -23.95
N SER A 191 9.58 -6.83 -23.25
CA SER A 191 9.53 -8.07 -22.46
C SER A 191 8.31 -8.89 -22.88
N PRO A 192 8.36 -9.58 -24.03
CA PRO A 192 7.30 -10.48 -24.46
C PRO A 192 7.09 -11.63 -23.46
N VAL A 193 5.85 -12.06 -23.28
CA VAL A 193 5.52 -13.20 -22.42
C VAL A 193 5.74 -14.48 -23.23
N THR A 194 6.74 -15.27 -22.85
CA THR A 194 7.09 -16.53 -23.53
C THR A 194 6.28 -17.73 -23.02
N THR A 195 5.86 -17.68 -21.77
CA THR A 195 5.03 -18.71 -21.12
C THR A 195 3.93 -18.00 -20.33
N PRO A 196 2.70 -17.95 -20.85
CA PRO A 196 1.58 -17.41 -20.10
C PRO A 196 1.35 -18.21 -18.82
N THR A 197 0.93 -17.51 -17.76
CA THR A 197 0.67 -18.13 -16.46
C THR A 197 -0.56 -19.04 -16.57
N ASN A 198 -0.50 -20.24 -15.98
CA ASN A 198 -1.64 -21.14 -15.92
C ASN A 198 -2.67 -20.63 -14.92
N LEU A 199 -3.69 -19.92 -15.42
CA LEU A 199 -4.71 -19.29 -14.59
C LEU A 199 -5.46 -20.29 -13.69
N ARG A 200 -5.61 -21.55 -14.11
CA ARG A 200 -6.28 -22.56 -13.29
C ARG A 200 -5.46 -22.89 -12.03
N GLU A 201 -4.14 -22.94 -12.15
CA GLU A 201 -3.24 -23.17 -11.02
C GLU A 201 -3.17 -21.95 -10.11
N GLU A 202 -3.09 -20.74 -10.69
CA GLU A 202 -3.08 -19.46 -9.97
C GLU A 202 -4.32 -19.30 -9.07
N PHE A 203 -5.52 -19.52 -9.62
CA PHE A 203 -6.76 -19.44 -8.86
C PHE A 203 -6.97 -20.64 -7.93
N GLY A 204 -6.25 -21.74 -8.14
CA GLY A 204 -6.31 -22.94 -7.29
C GLY A 204 -5.93 -22.66 -5.83
N VAL A 205 -5.01 -21.71 -5.61
CA VAL A 205 -4.55 -21.31 -4.27
C VAL A 205 -5.68 -20.77 -3.39
N LEU A 206 -6.66 -20.10 -3.98
CA LEU A 206 -7.80 -19.54 -3.24
C LEU A 206 -8.70 -20.60 -2.59
N LYS A 207 -8.58 -21.87 -2.97
CA LYS A 207 -9.32 -22.97 -2.33
C LYS A 207 -8.77 -23.32 -0.94
N ASN A 208 -7.55 -22.89 -0.62
CA ASN A 208 -6.90 -23.21 0.63
C ASN A 208 -7.40 -22.29 1.75
N LYS A 209 -8.11 -22.84 2.74
CA LYS A 209 -8.65 -22.08 3.88
C LYS A 209 -7.57 -21.31 4.66
N LEU A 210 -6.35 -21.82 4.69
CA LEU A 210 -5.22 -21.17 5.37
C LEU A 210 -4.85 -19.85 4.71
N VAL A 211 -4.93 -19.76 3.37
CA VAL A 211 -4.69 -18.52 2.62
C VAL A 211 -5.63 -17.42 3.10
N TRP A 212 -6.93 -17.71 3.22
CA TRP A 212 -7.91 -16.74 3.71
C TRP A 212 -7.68 -16.33 5.16
N SER A 213 -7.28 -17.26 6.04
CA SER A 213 -6.97 -16.90 7.43
C SER A 213 -5.76 -15.96 7.53
N ILE A 214 -4.69 -16.24 6.78
CA ILE A 214 -3.46 -15.43 6.77
C ILE A 214 -3.72 -14.08 6.09
N SER A 215 -4.42 -14.06 4.95
CA SER A 215 -4.85 -12.81 4.32
C SER A 215 -5.80 -12.02 5.23
N GLY A 216 -6.59 -12.69 6.07
CA GLY A 216 -7.43 -12.11 7.12
C GLY A 216 -6.67 -11.19 8.09
N ILE A 217 -5.41 -11.53 8.38
CA ILE A 217 -4.52 -10.71 9.21
C ILE A 217 -4.34 -9.34 8.57
N ILE A 218 -4.20 -9.27 7.24
CA ILE A 218 -4.08 -8.01 6.50
C ILE A 218 -5.46 -7.35 6.38
N PHE A 219 -6.47 -8.07 5.89
CA PHE A 219 -7.83 -7.55 5.65
C PHE A 219 -8.37 -6.74 6.83
N VAL A 220 -8.24 -7.31 8.03
CA VAL A 220 -8.79 -6.74 9.25
C VAL A 220 -7.72 -5.93 9.98
N GLY A 221 -6.54 -6.51 10.21
CA GLY A 221 -5.50 -5.91 11.04
C GLY A 221 -5.00 -4.57 10.50
N PHE A 222 -4.64 -4.53 9.22
CA PHE A 222 -4.07 -3.33 8.62
C PHE A 222 -5.09 -2.22 8.38
N GLY A 223 -6.39 -2.52 8.47
CA GLY A 223 -7.41 -1.48 8.50
C GLY A 223 -7.15 -0.46 9.61
N GLY A 224 -6.52 -0.87 10.71
CA GLY A 224 -6.13 0.03 11.79
C GLY A 224 -5.07 1.06 11.39
N VAL A 225 -4.10 0.70 10.54
CA VAL A 225 -3.12 1.66 9.99
C VAL A 225 -3.86 2.74 9.19
N PHE A 226 -4.67 2.30 8.23
CA PHE A 226 -5.36 3.20 7.31
C PHE A 226 -6.45 4.03 8.00
N CYS A 227 -7.05 3.53 9.08
CA CYS A 227 -8.01 4.27 9.89
C CYS A 227 -7.37 5.53 10.50
N ILE A 228 -6.27 5.38 11.25
CA ILE A 228 -5.55 6.52 11.83
C ILE A 228 -4.96 7.40 10.72
N TYR A 229 -4.26 6.79 9.77
CA TYR A 229 -3.48 7.54 8.78
C TYR A 229 -4.36 8.40 7.88
N THR A 230 -5.58 7.97 7.58
CA THR A 230 -6.55 8.74 6.77
C THR A 230 -7.04 10.01 7.46
N TYR A 231 -7.25 9.97 8.78
CA TYR A 231 -7.77 11.10 9.57
C TYR A 231 -6.68 11.78 10.41
N LEU A 232 -5.41 11.48 10.13
CA LEU A 232 -4.28 12.01 10.88
C LEU A 232 -4.15 13.52 10.71
N ALA A 233 -4.37 14.04 9.50
CA ALA A 233 -4.37 15.47 9.24
C ALA A 233 -5.44 16.18 10.07
N ASP A 234 -6.67 15.66 10.08
CA ASP A 234 -7.75 16.21 10.90
C ASP A 234 -7.45 16.13 12.41
N THR A 235 -6.78 15.05 12.87
CA THR A 235 -6.36 14.93 14.27
C THR A 235 -5.36 16.02 14.65
N ILE A 236 -4.37 16.28 13.79
CA ILE A 236 -3.36 17.32 14.01
C ILE A 236 -4.00 18.71 14.10
N LEU A 237 -4.93 19.01 13.20
CA LEU A 237 -5.57 20.33 13.13
C LEU A 237 -6.59 20.56 14.25
N ASN A 238 -7.44 19.57 14.53
CA ASN A 238 -8.60 19.76 15.40
C ASN A 238 -8.39 19.28 16.84
N VAL A 239 -7.51 18.31 17.07
CA VAL A 239 -7.25 17.75 18.41
C VAL A 239 -5.94 18.28 18.97
N THR A 240 -4.85 18.13 18.21
CA THR A 240 -3.53 18.63 18.62
C THR A 240 -3.44 20.16 18.52
N ASN A 241 -4.31 20.79 17.71
CA ASN A 241 -4.31 22.23 17.45
C ASN A 241 -2.92 22.74 17.02
N SER A 242 -2.24 21.95 16.18
CA SER A 242 -0.88 22.24 15.71
C SER A 242 -0.90 22.84 14.29
N PRO A 243 0.12 23.65 13.93
CA PRO A 243 0.19 24.27 12.61
C PRO A 243 0.17 23.26 11.46
N GLU A 244 -0.43 23.60 10.33
CA GLU A 244 -0.61 22.70 9.18
C GLU A 244 0.69 22.04 8.68
N VAL A 245 1.81 22.75 8.74
CA VAL A 245 3.14 22.24 8.34
C VAL A 245 3.55 20.97 9.11
N THR A 246 3.01 20.77 10.30
CA THR A 246 3.28 19.60 11.14
C THR A 246 2.71 18.31 10.55
N ILE A 247 1.71 18.40 9.66
CA ILE A 247 1.15 17.25 8.93
C ILE A 247 2.22 16.63 8.04
N SER A 248 2.95 17.43 7.27
CA SER A 248 4.03 16.94 6.40
C SER A 248 5.11 16.19 7.19
N VAL A 249 5.46 16.67 8.38
CA VAL A 249 6.40 15.98 9.28
C VAL A 249 5.81 14.67 9.78
N ALA A 250 4.52 14.61 10.15
CA ALA A 250 3.88 13.37 10.56
C ALA A 250 3.87 12.32 9.44
N MET A 251 3.58 12.73 8.19
CA MET A 251 3.62 11.85 7.02
C MET A 251 5.04 11.32 6.77
N MET A 252 6.06 12.17 6.94
CA MET A 252 7.46 11.74 6.87
C MET A 252 7.78 10.70 7.96
N MET A 253 7.35 10.94 9.21
CA MET A 253 7.55 10.01 10.31
C MET A 253 6.89 8.65 10.06
N PHE A 254 5.70 8.63 9.45
CA PHE A 254 5.05 7.40 9.00
C PHE A 254 5.88 6.66 7.95
N GLY A 255 6.41 7.36 6.95
CA GLY A 255 7.25 6.77 5.90
C GLY A 255 8.58 6.21 6.44
N ILE A 256 9.25 6.95 7.34
CA ILE A 256 10.47 6.49 8.00
C ILE A 256 10.15 5.26 8.87
N GLY A 257 9.05 5.32 9.63
CA GLY A 257 8.54 4.19 10.41
C GLY A 257 8.35 2.95 9.56
N THR A 258 7.62 3.08 8.45
CA THR A 258 7.38 1.99 7.48
C THR A 258 8.68 1.35 7.01
N THR A 259 9.69 2.17 6.70
CA THR A 259 10.98 1.70 6.19
C THR A 259 11.78 0.94 7.25
N ILE A 260 11.93 1.55 8.43
CA ILE A 260 12.69 0.95 9.54
C ILE A 260 11.97 -0.31 10.06
N GLY A 261 10.65 -0.24 10.19
CA GLY A 261 9.82 -1.36 10.60
C GLY A 261 9.89 -2.53 9.64
N ASN A 262 9.86 -2.28 8.32
CA ASN A 262 10.02 -3.34 7.33
C ASN A 262 11.35 -4.09 7.49
N TRP A 263 12.45 -3.38 7.72
CA TRP A 263 13.75 -4.01 7.97
C TRP A 263 13.79 -4.76 9.31
N PHE A 264 13.35 -4.12 10.39
CA PHE A 264 13.44 -4.66 11.75
C PHE A 264 12.51 -5.87 11.97
N ILE A 265 11.25 -5.75 11.57
CA ILE A 265 10.24 -6.80 11.72
C ILE A 265 10.60 -8.01 10.84
N SER A 266 11.08 -7.80 9.62
CA SER A 266 11.53 -8.91 8.75
C SER A 266 12.67 -9.69 9.40
N LYS A 267 13.66 -9.00 9.99
CA LYS A 267 14.77 -9.66 10.69
C LYS A 267 14.34 -10.44 11.93
N LEU A 268 13.33 -9.96 12.66
CA LEU A 268 12.73 -10.71 13.77
C LEU A 268 11.97 -11.94 13.27
N ALA A 269 11.26 -11.79 12.15
CA ALA A 269 10.48 -12.84 11.53
C ALA A 269 11.34 -13.99 11.00
N ASP A 270 12.59 -13.76 10.58
CA ASP A 270 13.52 -14.82 10.17
C ASP A 270 13.68 -15.94 11.23
N LYS A 271 13.53 -15.60 12.51
CA LYS A 271 13.58 -16.59 13.61
C LYS A 271 12.24 -17.32 13.80
N SER A 272 11.14 -16.57 13.76
CA SER A 272 9.80 -17.12 13.94
C SER A 272 8.76 -16.17 13.33
N PRO A 273 8.32 -16.42 12.08
CA PRO A 273 7.37 -15.54 11.39
C PRO A 273 6.06 -15.44 12.15
N LEU A 274 5.47 -16.57 12.53
CA LEU A 274 4.22 -16.64 13.28
C LEU A 274 4.29 -15.88 14.61
N ARG A 275 5.30 -16.11 15.44
CA ARG A 275 5.39 -15.43 16.76
C ARG A 275 5.59 -13.93 16.58
N THR A 276 6.43 -13.55 15.63
CA THR A 276 6.70 -12.13 15.33
C THR A 276 5.42 -11.42 14.89
N THR A 277 4.61 -12.05 14.03
CA THR A 277 3.31 -11.50 13.61
C THR A 277 2.36 -11.28 14.79
N GLY A 278 2.20 -12.28 15.67
CA GLY A 278 1.31 -12.15 16.83
C GLY A 278 1.72 -11.05 17.79
N ILE A 279 3.02 -10.97 18.13
CA ILE A 279 3.55 -9.94 19.02
C ILE A 279 3.40 -8.55 18.40
N ALA A 280 3.77 -8.40 17.12
CA ALA A 280 3.69 -7.12 16.45
C ALA A 280 2.24 -6.61 16.34
N LEU A 281 1.26 -7.49 16.10
CA LEU A 281 -0.16 -7.10 16.11
C LEU A 281 -0.61 -6.60 17.49
N LEU A 282 -0.23 -7.26 18.57
CA LEU A 282 -0.54 -6.79 19.93
C LEU A 282 0.16 -5.46 20.26
N CYS A 283 1.41 -5.29 19.82
CA CYS A 283 2.10 -4.01 19.92
C CYS A 283 1.35 -2.92 19.14
N SER A 284 0.86 -3.21 17.94
CA SER A 284 0.05 -2.27 17.15
C SER A 284 -1.25 -1.89 17.85
N VAL A 285 -1.94 -2.83 18.52
CA VAL A 285 -3.09 -2.51 19.39
C VAL A 285 -2.69 -1.50 20.46
N GLY A 286 -1.57 -1.74 21.15
CA GLY A 286 -1.04 -0.83 22.16
C GLY A 286 -0.72 0.57 21.59
N VAL A 287 -0.04 0.62 20.44
CA VAL A 287 0.28 1.88 19.73
C VAL A 287 -1.00 2.64 19.37
N SER A 288 -2.03 1.96 18.87
CA SER A 288 -3.31 2.58 18.50
C SER A 288 -4.08 3.13 19.71
N VAL A 289 -3.96 2.50 20.89
CA VAL A 289 -4.50 3.06 22.13
C VAL A 289 -3.69 4.25 22.60
N ILE A 290 -2.35 4.16 22.57
CA ILE A 290 -1.45 5.27 22.94
C ILE A 290 -1.70 6.48 22.05
N TYR A 291 -1.98 6.28 20.75
CA TYR A 291 -2.33 7.34 19.80
C TYR A 291 -3.45 8.25 20.32
N VAL A 292 -4.50 7.70 20.93
CA VAL A 292 -5.65 8.47 21.43
C VAL A 292 -5.20 9.54 22.44
N PHE A 293 -4.28 9.19 23.33
CA PHE A 293 -3.74 10.09 24.35
C PHE A 293 -2.62 10.98 23.81
N ALA A 294 -1.77 10.41 22.94
CA ALA A 294 -0.66 11.11 22.30
C ALA A 294 -1.11 12.23 21.36
N ALA A 295 -2.34 12.16 20.83
CA ALA A 295 -2.92 13.19 19.96
C ALA A 295 -3.00 14.59 20.61
N SER A 296 -2.89 14.69 21.93
CA SER A 296 -2.82 15.98 22.64
C SER A 296 -1.47 16.70 22.52
N ASN A 297 -0.42 16.00 22.06
CA ASN A 297 0.93 16.55 21.98
C ASN A 297 1.64 16.07 20.70
N ILE A 298 2.08 17.03 19.88
CA ILE A 298 2.65 16.74 18.55
C ILE A 298 3.87 15.82 18.58
N TRP A 299 4.73 15.90 19.61
CA TRP A 299 5.93 15.07 19.71
C TRP A 299 5.60 13.60 20.00
N TRP A 300 4.65 13.36 20.92
CA TRP A 300 4.14 12.03 21.19
C TRP A 300 3.38 11.48 19.98
N LEU A 301 2.62 12.34 19.28
CA LEU A 301 1.94 11.98 18.06
C LEU A 301 2.91 11.51 16.99
N TYR A 302 4.03 12.23 16.74
CA TYR A 302 5.06 11.78 15.80
C TYR A 302 5.66 10.42 16.14
N LEU A 303 5.92 10.16 17.43
CA LEU A 303 6.41 8.85 17.86
C LEU A 303 5.37 7.76 17.59
N THR A 304 4.10 7.98 17.93
CA THR A 304 3.05 6.99 17.68
C THR A 304 2.82 6.74 16.19
N VAL A 305 2.87 7.78 15.36
CA VAL A 305 2.74 7.67 13.89
C VAL A 305 3.94 6.93 13.29
N PHE A 306 5.16 7.15 13.80
CA PHE A 306 6.33 6.37 13.43
C PHE A 306 6.16 4.88 13.78
N LEU A 307 5.70 4.57 14.99
CA LEU A 307 5.46 3.19 15.41
C LEU A 307 4.31 2.53 14.64
N LEU A 308 3.26 3.30 14.31
CA LEU A 308 2.18 2.88 13.43
C LEU A 308 2.72 2.54 12.04
N GLY A 309 3.57 3.40 11.46
CA GLY A 309 4.27 3.12 10.21
C GLY A 309 5.12 1.85 10.32
N ALA A 310 5.86 1.68 11.43
CA ALA A 310 6.70 0.50 11.62
C ALA A 310 5.92 -0.81 11.59
N SER A 311 4.66 -0.81 12.04
CA SER A 311 3.77 -1.98 11.94
C SER A 311 3.56 -2.47 10.50
N VAL A 312 3.71 -1.58 9.51
CA VAL A 312 3.53 -1.92 8.09
C VAL A 312 4.56 -2.96 7.62
N GLY A 313 5.71 -3.06 8.31
CA GLY A 313 6.70 -4.10 8.05
C GLY A 313 6.19 -5.54 8.16
N LEU A 314 5.05 -5.77 8.82
CA LEU A 314 4.37 -7.07 8.80
C LEU A 314 3.92 -7.51 7.41
N ALA A 315 3.79 -6.59 6.45
CA ALA A 315 3.40 -6.89 5.07
C ALA A 315 4.30 -7.96 4.44
N ALA A 316 5.62 -7.77 4.53
CA ALA A 316 6.61 -8.67 3.94
C ALA A 316 6.58 -10.04 4.60
N VAL A 317 6.41 -10.08 5.93
CA VAL A 317 6.32 -11.32 6.70
C VAL A 317 5.08 -12.11 6.28
N ILE A 318 3.92 -11.46 6.19
CA ILE A 318 2.67 -12.11 5.80
C ILE A 318 2.72 -12.57 4.33
N GLN A 319 3.33 -11.79 3.45
CA GLN A 319 3.56 -12.21 2.07
C GLN A 319 4.41 -13.47 2.00
N SER A 320 5.50 -13.55 2.77
CA SER A 320 6.32 -14.77 2.84
C SER A 320 5.51 -15.97 3.36
N MET A 321 4.74 -15.79 4.44
CA MET A 321 3.90 -16.85 4.99
C MET A 321 2.88 -17.37 3.96
N LEU A 322 2.31 -16.49 3.12
CA LEU A 322 1.38 -16.92 2.07
C LEU A 322 2.07 -17.70 0.96
N LEU A 323 3.29 -17.31 0.57
CA LEU A 323 4.08 -18.03 -0.43
C LEU A 323 4.42 -19.45 0.04
N ASP A 324 4.66 -19.64 1.34
CA ASP A 324 4.95 -20.97 1.91
C ASP A 324 3.72 -21.91 1.95
N VAL A 325 2.50 -21.39 1.74
CA VAL A 325 1.25 -22.18 1.83
C VAL A 325 0.99 -23.01 0.57
N SER A 326 1.54 -22.63 -0.58
CA SER A 326 1.31 -23.32 -1.85
C SER A 326 2.55 -23.26 -2.75
N PRO A 327 3.00 -24.39 -3.33
CA PRO A 327 4.12 -24.41 -4.27
C PRO A 327 3.77 -23.81 -5.64
N THR A 328 2.49 -23.59 -5.93
CA THR A 328 1.98 -22.98 -7.17
C THR A 328 1.13 -21.74 -6.85
N GLY A 329 0.91 -20.89 -7.85
CA GLY A 329 0.04 -19.73 -7.75
C GLY A 329 0.63 -18.49 -7.07
N HIS A 330 1.95 -18.31 -7.16
CA HIS A 330 2.66 -17.20 -6.52
C HIS A 330 2.23 -15.82 -7.05
N ALA A 331 1.79 -15.72 -8.31
CA ALA A 331 1.31 -14.45 -8.86
C ALA A 331 -0.04 -14.05 -8.23
N MET A 332 -0.94 -15.02 -8.05
CA MET A 332 -2.21 -14.83 -7.35
C MET A 332 -2.02 -14.50 -5.88
N ILE A 333 -1.04 -15.12 -5.20
CA ILE A 333 -0.67 -14.75 -3.83
C ILE A 333 -0.22 -13.28 -3.76
N GLY A 334 0.66 -12.85 -4.68
CA GLY A 334 1.09 -11.45 -4.75
C GLY A 334 -0.07 -10.48 -4.96
N ALA A 335 -1.00 -10.79 -5.87
CA ALA A 335 -2.19 -9.98 -6.08
C ALA A 335 -3.14 -9.99 -4.87
N LEU A 336 -3.33 -11.15 -4.22
CA LEU A 336 -4.16 -11.29 -3.04
C LEU A 336 -3.63 -10.46 -1.87
N VAL A 337 -2.31 -10.40 -1.69
CA VAL A 337 -1.70 -9.49 -0.70
C VAL A 337 -2.08 -8.05 -1.00
N GLN A 338 -1.98 -7.61 -2.26
CA GLN A 338 -2.37 -6.25 -2.60
C GLN A 338 -3.86 -5.97 -2.43
N CYS A 339 -4.71 -6.93 -2.81
CA CYS A 339 -6.14 -6.85 -2.55
C CYS A 339 -6.42 -6.79 -1.04
N ALA A 340 -5.70 -7.55 -0.22
CA ALA A 340 -5.90 -7.55 1.22
C ALA A 340 -5.51 -6.21 1.85
N PHE A 341 -4.36 -5.64 1.45
CA PHE A 341 -3.91 -4.33 1.89
C PHE A 341 -4.88 -3.23 1.51
N ASN A 342 -5.36 -3.24 0.26
CA ASN A 342 -6.29 -2.23 -0.20
C ASN A 342 -7.70 -2.44 0.34
N THR A 343 -8.11 -3.67 0.62
CA THR A 343 -9.37 -3.89 1.36
C THR A 343 -9.28 -3.31 2.76
N ALA A 344 -8.15 -3.48 3.45
CA ALA A 344 -7.87 -2.76 4.70
C ALA A 344 -7.87 -1.23 4.51
N ASN A 345 -7.32 -0.72 3.41
CA ASN A 345 -7.35 0.70 3.02
C ASN A 345 -8.75 1.20 2.60
N ALA A 346 -9.74 0.32 2.47
CA ALA A 346 -11.15 0.71 2.33
C ALA A 346 -11.89 0.62 3.68
N ILE A 347 -11.67 -0.46 4.44
CA ILE A 347 -12.34 -0.71 5.72
C ILE A 347 -11.91 0.32 6.78
N GLY A 348 -10.62 0.62 6.87
CA GLY A 348 -10.07 1.55 7.85
C GLY A 348 -10.71 2.95 7.78
N PRO A 349 -10.64 3.63 6.62
CA PRO A 349 -11.32 4.91 6.40
C PRO A 349 -12.82 4.83 6.60
N MET A 350 -13.48 3.77 6.12
CA MET A 350 -14.93 3.62 6.25
C MET A 350 -15.38 3.54 7.72
N LEU A 351 -14.71 2.73 8.54
CA LEU A 351 -15.03 2.59 9.97
C LEU A 351 -14.60 3.83 10.77
N GLY A 352 -13.46 4.44 10.42
CA GLY A 352 -13.05 5.72 10.99
C GLY A 352 -14.05 6.83 10.69
N GLY A 353 -14.50 6.95 9.45
CA GLY A 353 -15.54 7.89 9.05
C GLY A 353 -16.86 7.65 9.78
N ALA A 354 -17.26 6.38 9.93
CA ALA A 354 -18.48 6.02 10.66
C ALA A 354 -18.45 6.46 12.13
N ILE A 355 -17.33 6.30 12.84
CA ILE A 355 -17.22 6.77 14.23
C ILE A 355 -17.24 8.30 14.28
N LEU A 356 -16.56 8.99 13.35
CA LEU A 356 -16.57 10.45 13.28
C LEU A 356 -17.97 11.01 12.95
N ALA A 357 -18.73 10.33 12.10
CA ALA A 357 -20.11 10.69 11.80
C ALA A 357 -21.05 10.56 13.02
N SER A 358 -20.68 9.75 14.01
CA SER A 358 -21.41 9.63 15.29
C SER A 358 -21.11 10.75 16.28
N GLY A 359 -20.22 11.69 15.94
CA GLY A 359 -19.81 12.81 16.79
C GLY A 359 -18.53 12.55 17.60
N ALA A 360 -17.82 11.45 17.33
CA ALA A 360 -16.54 11.16 17.94
C ALA A 360 -15.45 12.15 17.51
N SER A 361 -14.47 12.37 18.39
CA SER A 361 -13.28 13.16 18.10
C SER A 361 -12.31 12.42 17.18
N PHE A 362 -11.49 13.14 16.41
CA PHE A 362 -10.57 12.55 15.43
C PHE A 362 -9.55 11.59 16.03
N ASN A 363 -9.09 11.83 17.26
CA ASN A 363 -8.16 10.94 17.96
C ASN A 363 -8.81 9.59 18.36
N GLU A 364 -10.13 9.51 18.44
CA GLU A 364 -10.86 8.28 18.79
C GLU A 364 -10.85 7.24 17.65
N THR A 365 -10.42 7.64 16.45
CA THR A 365 -10.03 6.69 15.39
C THR A 365 -8.95 5.70 15.86
N GLY A 366 -8.17 6.06 16.89
CA GLY A 366 -7.24 5.16 17.57
C GLY A 366 -7.92 3.94 18.20
N TYR A 367 -9.13 4.08 18.76
CA TYR A 367 -9.88 2.94 19.30
C TYR A 367 -10.36 2.00 18.20
N VAL A 368 -10.86 2.55 17.10
CA VAL A 368 -11.25 1.76 15.91
C VAL A 368 -10.03 1.03 15.34
N SER A 369 -8.88 1.70 15.29
CA SER A 369 -7.62 1.11 14.87
C SER A 369 -7.18 -0.04 15.78
N ALA A 370 -7.28 0.13 17.11
CA ALA A 370 -6.98 -0.91 18.08
C ALA A 370 -7.90 -2.13 17.91
N MET A 371 -9.20 -1.91 17.70
CA MET A 371 -10.16 -2.98 17.41
C MET A 371 -9.81 -3.76 16.13
N LEU A 372 -9.41 -3.05 15.07
CA LEU A 372 -9.02 -3.65 13.80
C LEU A 372 -7.73 -4.48 13.93
N PHE A 373 -6.69 -3.96 14.58
CA PHE A 373 -5.47 -4.72 14.86
C PHE A 373 -5.76 -5.95 15.74
N PHE A 374 -6.65 -5.83 16.72
CA PHE A 374 -7.08 -6.96 17.52
C PHE A 374 -7.86 -8.00 16.69
N GLY A 375 -8.70 -7.57 15.76
CA GLY A 375 -9.31 -8.45 14.77
C GLY A 375 -8.27 -9.17 13.90
N GLY A 376 -7.22 -8.47 13.48
CA GLY A 376 -6.05 -9.08 12.82
C GLY A 376 -5.35 -10.12 13.70
N PHE A 377 -5.23 -9.87 15.01
CA PHE A 377 -4.70 -10.83 15.98
C PHE A 377 -5.58 -12.08 16.13
N ILE A 378 -6.91 -11.93 16.11
CA ILE A 378 -7.84 -13.07 16.08
C ILE A 378 -7.62 -13.90 14.82
N MET A 379 -7.50 -13.26 13.66
CA MET A 379 -7.21 -13.98 12.40
C MET A 379 -5.87 -14.71 12.45
N TRP A 380 -4.85 -14.09 13.05
CA TRP A 380 -3.57 -14.73 13.30
C TRP A 380 -3.70 -15.95 14.21
N ALA A 381 -4.47 -15.87 15.30
CA ALA A 381 -4.72 -17.00 16.20
C ALA A 381 -5.43 -18.15 15.46
N LEU A 382 -6.38 -17.84 14.58
CA LEU A 382 -7.03 -18.84 13.73
C LEU A 382 -6.02 -19.51 12.77
N SER A 383 -5.15 -18.74 12.11
CA SER A 383 -4.09 -19.28 11.26
C SER A 383 -3.13 -20.17 12.04
N TYR A 384 -2.77 -19.77 13.25
CA TYR A 384 -1.89 -20.55 14.15
C TYR A 384 -2.51 -21.91 14.50
N LEU A 385 -3.80 -21.94 14.87
CA LEU A 385 -4.53 -23.17 15.16
C LEU A 385 -4.62 -24.08 13.93
N GLN A 386 -4.87 -23.53 12.74
CA GLN A 386 -4.92 -24.29 11.49
C GLN A 386 -3.57 -24.92 11.13
N LEU A 387 -2.47 -24.19 11.33
CA LEU A 387 -1.12 -24.69 11.09
C LEU A 387 -0.73 -25.81 12.07
N ARG A 388 -1.09 -25.65 13.35
CA ARG A 388 -0.88 -26.68 14.38
C ARG A 388 -1.65 -27.97 14.06
N ASN A 389 -2.87 -27.85 13.55
CA ASN A 389 -3.69 -29.02 13.18
C ASN A 389 -3.18 -29.74 11.92
N ARG A 390 -2.42 -29.07 11.04
CA ARG A 390 -1.79 -29.69 9.86
C ARG A 390 -0.53 -30.47 10.20
N ASN A 391 0.23 -30.02 11.20
CA ASN A 391 1.44 -30.69 11.69
C ASN A 391 1.26 -31.05 13.18
N PRO A 392 0.43 -32.06 13.53
CA PRO A 392 0.40 -32.55 14.90
C PRO A 392 1.81 -33.02 15.26
N ALA A 393 2.33 -32.57 16.42
CA ALA A 393 3.58 -33.08 16.95
C ALA A 393 3.49 -34.62 17.04
N PRO A 394 4.57 -35.38 16.76
CA PRO A 394 4.56 -36.82 16.98
C PRO A 394 4.16 -37.08 18.44
N ALA A 395 3.13 -37.89 18.64
CA ALA A 395 2.69 -38.29 19.96
C ALA A 395 3.91 -38.86 20.69
N THR A 396 4.30 -38.21 21.79
CA THR A 396 5.33 -38.73 22.69
C THR A 396 4.81 -40.02 23.28
N SER A 397 5.30 -41.15 22.75
CA SER A 397 5.15 -42.49 23.32
C SER A 397 6.05 -42.66 24.53
#